data_AF-A0A6N7P4D6-F1
#
_entry.id   AF-A0A6N7P4D6-F1
#
_cell.length_a   1.000
_cell.length_b   1.000
_cell.length_c   1.000
_cell.angle_alpha   90.00
_cell.angle_beta   90.00
_cell.angle_gamma   90.00
#
_symmetry.space_group_name_H-M   'P 1'
#
loop_
_entity.id
_entity.type
_entity.pdbx_description
1 polymer ?
#
loop_
_entity_poly.entity_id
_entity_poly.type
_entity_poly.pdbx_seq_one_letter_code
_entity_poly.pdbx_strand_id
1 'polypeptide(L)'
;MVLIGCKPAGRHTEQHDIFFGIGASLNELIPAIIAFWPEADDLHIDGYREVTKVDGFRIGINENQPSPEYLFFINLGGYKENEMEEFHYKMLATGKDKNEALRKAKATAFFKHTGFKGATSHIDDKYGVDVDDMALVEEILPATVRQQYKLSLSPAPENMPEDVLHLGYFKLSDLLA
;
A
#
# COMPACT_ATOMS: atom_id res chain seq x y z
N MET A 1 -6.36 1.70 -1.68
CA MET A 1 -5.38 0.87 -0.93
C MET A 1 -6.08 0.35 0.30
N VAL A 2 -6.08 -0.96 0.51
CA VAL A 2 -6.88 -1.62 1.55
C VAL A 2 -5.97 -2.53 2.37
N LEU A 3 -5.96 -2.34 3.69
CA LEU A 3 -5.34 -3.24 4.66
C LEU A 3 -6.34 -4.34 4.99
N ILE A 4 -6.05 -5.54 4.51
CA ILE A 4 -6.87 -6.73 4.75
C ILE A 4 -6.21 -7.61 5.80
N GLY A 5 -7.02 -8.27 6.61
CA GLY A 5 -6.58 -9.15 7.67
C GLY A 5 -7.33 -10.47 7.64
N CYS A 6 -6.66 -11.54 8.05
CA CYS A 6 -7.28 -12.80 8.40
C CYS A 6 -6.37 -13.61 9.33
N LYS A 7 -6.88 -14.73 9.85
CA LYS A 7 -6.06 -15.74 10.52
C LYS A 7 -6.03 -17.02 9.67
N PRO A 8 -5.02 -17.21 8.80
CA PRO A 8 -4.94 -18.41 7.97
C PRO A 8 -4.88 -19.68 8.81
N ALA A 9 -5.37 -20.78 8.25
CA ALA A 9 -5.35 -22.08 8.90
C ALA A 9 -3.92 -22.47 9.35
N GLY A 10 -3.79 -22.93 10.60
CA GLY A 10 -2.51 -23.31 11.18
C GLY A 10 -1.63 -22.15 11.67
N ARG A 11 -2.08 -20.90 11.60
CA ARG A 11 -1.37 -19.75 12.18
C ARG A 11 -1.81 -19.50 13.62
N HIS A 12 -0.88 -19.01 14.45
CA HIS A 12 -1.16 -18.68 15.84
C HIS A 12 -1.77 -17.29 16.00
N THR A 13 -1.42 -16.36 15.11
CA THR A 13 -1.85 -14.96 15.10
C THR A 13 -2.55 -14.62 13.80
N GLU A 14 -3.25 -13.49 13.81
CA GLU A 14 -3.71 -12.82 12.59
C GLU A 14 -2.52 -12.33 11.76
N GLN A 15 -2.78 -12.18 10.46
CA GLN A 15 -1.86 -11.70 9.46
C GLN A 15 -2.55 -10.62 8.65
N HIS A 16 -1.75 -9.68 8.14
CA HIS A 16 -2.23 -8.55 7.36
C HIS A 16 -1.47 -8.41 6.05
N ASP A 17 -2.17 -7.95 5.03
CA ASP A 17 -1.57 -7.61 3.74
C ASP A 17 -2.25 -6.37 3.12
N ILE A 18 -1.64 -5.80 2.10
CA ILE A 18 -2.16 -4.66 1.34
C ILE A 18 -2.70 -5.11 -0.01
N PHE A 19 -3.99 -4.88 -0.20
CA PHE A 19 -4.66 -4.99 -1.48
C PHE A 19 -4.76 -3.62 -2.19
N PHE A 20 -4.47 -3.61 -3.49
CA PHE A 20 -4.74 -2.48 -4.39
C PHE A 20 -5.83 -2.85 -5.39
N GLY A 21 -6.84 -1.99 -5.54
CA GLY A 21 -7.92 -2.17 -6.49
C GLY A 21 -8.48 -0.83 -6.97
N ILE A 22 -9.27 -0.89 -8.03
CA ILE A 22 -9.99 0.24 -8.62
C ILE A 22 -11.47 -0.15 -8.72
N GLY A 23 -12.34 0.68 -8.18
CA GLY A 23 -13.80 0.49 -8.16
C GLY A 23 -14.50 1.78 -7.76
N ALA A 24 -15.81 1.88 -8.00
CA ALA A 24 -16.59 3.06 -7.62
C ALA A 24 -16.95 3.07 -6.13
N SER A 25 -16.81 1.93 -5.45
CA SER A 25 -16.98 1.79 -4.00
C SER A 25 -16.12 0.66 -3.45
N LEU A 26 -15.94 0.63 -2.13
CA LEU A 26 -15.21 -0.46 -1.45
C LEU A 26 -15.90 -1.82 -1.65
N ASN A 27 -17.24 -1.85 -1.69
CA ASN A 27 -18.02 -3.07 -1.89
C ASN A 27 -17.70 -3.75 -3.23
N GLU A 28 -17.53 -2.96 -4.31
CA GLU A 28 -17.14 -3.49 -5.63
C GLU A 28 -15.77 -4.19 -5.64
N LEU A 29 -14.91 -3.90 -4.66
CA LEU A 29 -13.59 -4.51 -4.55
C LEU A 29 -13.61 -5.89 -3.87
N ILE A 30 -14.70 -6.25 -3.18
CA ILE A 30 -14.79 -7.47 -2.36
C ILE A 30 -14.48 -8.74 -3.15
N PRO A 31 -15.02 -8.98 -4.36
CA PRO A 31 -14.68 -10.17 -5.14
C PRO A 31 -13.18 -10.27 -5.45
N ALA A 32 -12.53 -9.14 -5.71
CA ALA A 32 -11.10 -9.09 -6.00
C ALA A 32 -10.25 -9.26 -4.73
N ILE A 33 -10.70 -8.74 -3.59
CA ILE A 33 -10.07 -8.97 -2.27
C ILE A 33 -10.07 -10.46 -1.91
N ILE A 34 -11.21 -11.15 -2.10
CA ILE A 34 -11.31 -12.59 -1.83
C ILE A 34 -10.39 -13.38 -2.77
N ALA A 35 -10.34 -13.01 -4.06
CA ALA A 35 -9.45 -13.65 -5.02
C ALA A 35 -7.97 -13.39 -4.76
N PHE A 36 -7.62 -12.28 -4.11
CA PHE A 36 -6.25 -11.92 -3.76
C PHE A 36 -5.68 -12.81 -2.64
N TRP A 37 -6.50 -13.23 -1.67
CA TRP A 37 -6.07 -14.08 -0.56
C TRP A 37 -6.94 -15.34 -0.45
N PRO A 38 -6.81 -16.31 -1.38
CA PRO A 38 -7.72 -17.45 -1.47
C PRO A 38 -7.62 -18.43 -0.30
N GLU A 39 -6.51 -18.43 0.44
CA GLU A 39 -6.32 -19.24 1.65
C GLU A 39 -6.88 -18.59 2.93
N ALA A 40 -7.39 -17.36 2.82
CA ALA A 40 -7.92 -16.63 3.97
C ALA A 40 -9.37 -17.03 4.27
N ASP A 41 -9.58 -17.60 5.44
CA ASP A 41 -10.90 -17.71 6.06
C ASP A 41 -11.18 -16.43 6.86
N ASP A 42 -12.43 -15.95 6.83
CA ASP A 42 -12.90 -14.78 7.61
C ASP A 42 -12.09 -13.49 7.36
N LEU A 43 -11.86 -13.16 6.08
CA LEU A 43 -11.26 -11.89 5.68
C LEU A 43 -12.03 -10.70 6.25
N HIS A 44 -11.28 -9.71 6.72
CA HIS A 44 -11.78 -8.42 7.15
C HIS A 44 -10.87 -7.31 6.62
N ILE A 45 -11.36 -6.07 6.67
CA ILE A 45 -10.59 -4.87 6.37
C ILE A 45 -10.35 -4.15 7.69
N ASP A 46 -9.10 -3.79 7.99
CA ASP A 46 -8.76 -3.00 9.17
C ASP A 46 -8.50 -1.53 8.86
N GLY A 47 -8.28 -1.23 7.58
CA GLY A 47 -8.34 0.14 7.12
C GLY A 47 -8.17 0.27 5.62
N TYR A 48 -8.54 1.44 5.12
CA TYR A 48 -8.38 1.76 3.72
C TYR A 48 -8.28 3.27 3.50
N ARG A 49 -7.88 3.62 2.28
CA ARG A 49 -8.02 4.95 1.71
C ARG A 49 -8.27 4.86 0.21
N GLU A 50 -9.11 5.75 -0.30
CA GLU A 50 -9.05 6.14 -1.71
C GLU A 50 -7.70 6.81 -1.95
N VAL A 51 -7.02 6.45 -3.04
CA VAL A 51 -5.71 7.03 -3.38
C VAL A 51 -5.94 8.10 -4.43
N THR A 52 -6.08 9.35 -4.00
CA THR A 52 -6.41 10.47 -4.89
C THR A 52 -5.32 11.54 -4.90
N LYS A 53 -4.53 11.66 -3.82
CA LYS A 53 -3.41 12.59 -3.74
C LYS A 53 -2.21 11.96 -3.02
N VAL A 54 -1.04 12.01 -3.67
CA VAL A 54 0.23 11.54 -3.09
C VAL A 54 1.35 12.49 -3.51
N ASP A 55 2.15 12.98 -2.55
CA ASP A 55 3.33 13.82 -2.81
C ASP A 55 3.05 15.07 -3.68
N GLY A 56 1.87 15.69 -3.53
CA GLY A 56 1.48 16.85 -4.34
C GLY A 56 1.07 16.51 -5.78
N PHE A 57 0.89 15.22 -6.10
CA PHE A 57 0.29 14.77 -7.34
C PHE A 57 -1.12 14.24 -7.08
N ARG A 58 -2.04 14.61 -7.97
CA ARG A 58 -3.34 13.96 -8.09
C ARG A 58 -3.16 12.65 -8.85
N ILE A 59 -3.80 11.61 -8.34
CA ILE A 59 -3.86 10.29 -8.96
C ILE A 59 -5.21 10.18 -9.69
N GLY A 60 -5.14 9.96 -10.99
CA GLY A 60 -6.30 9.78 -11.87
C GLY A 60 -6.29 8.41 -12.54
N ILE A 61 -7.36 8.11 -13.29
CA ILE A 61 -7.55 6.85 -14.00
C ILE A 61 -7.94 7.14 -15.44
N ASN A 62 -7.24 6.55 -16.41
CA ASN A 62 -7.51 6.66 -17.85
C ASN A 62 -7.56 8.10 -18.41
N GLU A 63 -6.83 9.03 -17.79
CA GLU A 63 -6.77 10.41 -18.28
C GLU A 63 -5.59 10.59 -19.24
N ASN A 64 -5.80 11.38 -20.29
CA ASN A 64 -4.76 11.74 -21.25
C ASN A 64 -3.87 12.87 -20.69
N GLN A 65 -3.14 12.60 -19.62
CA GLN A 65 -2.13 13.50 -19.07
C GLN A 65 -0.78 12.78 -18.93
N PRO A 66 0.22 13.12 -19.76
CA PRO A 66 1.55 12.54 -19.66
C PRO A 66 2.30 13.20 -18.50
N SER A 67 2.34 12.54 -17.35
CA SER A 67 3.38 12.78 -16.34
C SER A 67 4.40 11.65 -16.42
N PRO A 68 5.72 11.96 -16.34
CA PRO A 68 6.74 10.92 -16.22
C PRO A 68 6.77 10.31 -14.81
N GLU A 69 5.91 10.76 -13.90
CA GLU A 69 5.83 10.27 -12.52
C GLU A 69 5.01 8.99 -12.43
N TYR A 70 5.50 8.08 -11.61
CA TYR A 70 4.86 6.83 -11.26
C TYR A 70 4.45 6.83 -9.78
N LEU A 71 3.49 5.98 -9.43
CA LEU A 71 3.07 5.75 -8.06
C LEU A 71 3.63 4.43 -7.55
N PHE A 72 4.41 4.49 -6.46
CA PHE A 72 5.02 3.31 -5.85
C PHE A 72 4.43 3.04 -4.47
N PHE A 73 4.24 1.76 -4.17
CA PHE A 73 4.02 1.25 -2.82
C PHE A 73 5.35 0.80 -2.22
N ILE A 74 5.59 1.17 -0.97
CA ILE A 74 6.82 0.86 -0.25
C ILE A 74 6.45 0.38 1.15
N ASN A 75 6.90 -0.82 1.51
CA ASN A 75 6.81 -1.36 2.87
C ASN A 75 8.16 -1.17 3.57
N LEU A 76 8.22 -0.23 4.53
CA LEU A 76 9.43 -0.02 5.33
C LEU A 76 9.41 -0.91 6.55
N GLY A 77 10.49 -1.63 6.81
CA GLY A 77 10.74 -2.39 8.03
C GLY A 77 11.67 -1.63 8.98
N GLY A 78 11.50 -1.84 10.29
CA GLY A 78 12.33 -1.19 11.29
C GLY A 78 12.16 -1.76 12.69
N TYR A 79 13.18 -1.55 13.52
CA TYR A 79 13.26 -2.08 14.88
C TYR A 79 13.43 -0.99 15.93
N LYS A 80 12.93 -1.25 17.13
CA LYS A 80 13.16 -0.40 18.31
C LYS A 80 13.80 -1.24 19.41
N GLU A 81 14.69 -0.64 20.19
CA GLU A 81 15.32 -1.34 21.30
C GLU A 81 14.29 -1.81 22.32
N ASN A 82 14.42 -3.07 22.76
CA ASN A 82 13.54 -3.73 23.74
C ASN A 82 12.09 -3.96 23.29
N GLU A 83 11.80 -3.85 21.99
CA GLU A 83 10.54 -4.27 21.38
C GLU A 83 10.74 -5.61 20.66
N MET A 84 9.78 -6.54 20.80
CA MET A 84 9.88 -7.87 20.19
C MET A 84 9.59 -7.85 18.68
N GLU A 85 8.65 -7.00 18.26
CA GLU A 85 8.14 -6.97 16.90
C GLU A 85 9.01 -6.11 15.97
N GLU A 86 9.03 -6.52 14.71
CA GLU A 86 9.45 -5.64 13.62
C GLU A 86 8.29 -4.73 13.23
N PHE A 87 8.54 -3.42 13.26
CA PHE A 87 7.56 -2.43 12.87
C PHE A 87 7.57 -2.27 11.36
N HIS A 88 6.38 -2.06 10.81
CA HIS A 88 6.20 -1.81 9.39
C HIS A 88 5.50 -0.48 9.13
N TYR A 89 6.05 0.32 8.22
CA TYR A 89 5.44 1.55 7.74
C TYR A 89 5.17 1.46 6.24
N LYS A 90 3.89 1.27 5.93
CA LYS A 90 3.35 1.13 4.58
C LYS A 90 3.04 2.51 4.02
N MET A 91 3.72 2.89 2.94
CA MET A 91 3.57 4.22 2.36
C MET A 91 3.43 4.18 0.84
N LEU A 92 2.93 5.28 0.30
CA LEU A 92 2.95 5.57 -1.13
C LEU A 92 3.91 6.73 -1.37
N ALA A 93 4.63 6.68 -2.49
CA ALA A 93 5.49 7.76 -2.94
C ALA A 93 5.41 7.88 -4.46
N THR A 94 5.45 9.12 -4.96
CA THR A 94 5.61 9.36 -6.40
C THR A 94 7.09 9.45 -6.78
N GLY A 95 7.41 9.21 -8.04
CA GLY A 95 8.76 9.47 -8.57
C GLY A 95 8.88 9.12 -10.04
N LYS A 96 9.86 9.69 -10.73
CA LYS A 96 10.17 9.34 -12.12
C LYS A 96 10.76 7.94 -12.27
N ASP A 97 11.31 7.44 -11.18
CA ASP A 97 11.87 6.11 -11.07
C ASP A 97 11.80 5.62 -9.61
N LYS A 98 12.21 4.36 -9.40
CA LYS A 98 12.26 3.77 -8.06
C LYS A 98 13.20 4.51 -7.11
N ASN A 99 14.30 5.07 -7.61
CA ASN A 99 15.32 5.74 -6.77
C ASN A 99 14.80 7.05 -6.16
N GLU A 100 13.96 7.78 -6.89
CA GLU A 100 13.34 8.99 -6.40
C GLU A 100 12.34 8.70 -5.27
N ALA A 101 11.44 7.74 -5.47
CA ALA A 101 10.50 7.32 -4.43
C ALA A 101 11.24 6.69 -3.22
N LEU A 102 12.32 5.95 -3.45
CA LEU A 102 13.22 5.44 -2.40
C LEU A 102 13.82 6.56 -1.55
N ARG A 103 14.27 7.66 -2.19
CA ARG A 103 14.83 8.81 -1.47
C ARG A 103 13.81 9.44 -0.54
N LYS A 104 12.55 9.54 -0.98
CA LYS A 104 11.44 10.03 -0.14
C LYS A 104 11.17 9.09 1.04
N ALA A 105 11.13 7.78 0.80
CA ALA A 105 10.94 6.79 1.86
C ALA A 105 12.05 6.85 2.92
N LYS A 106 13.32 6.94 2.50
CA LYS A 106 14.48 7.10 3.39
C LYS A 106 14.50 8.42 4.14
N ALA A 107 13.79 9.44 3.64
CA ALA A 107 13.68 10.73 4.31
C ALA A 107 12.64 10.75 5.44
N THR A 108 11.77 9.73 5.53
CA THR A 108 10.72 9.63 6.57
C THR A 108 11.30 9.50 7.97
N ALA A 109 10.54 9.97 8.96
CA ALA A 109 10.88 9.81 10.37
C ALA A 109 10.99 8.32 10.75
N PHE A 110 10.10 7.48 10.21
CA PHE A 110 10.13 6.04 10.43
C PHE A 110 11.50 5.46 10.03
N PHE A 111 11.94 5.69 8.80
CA PHE A 111 13.21 5.16 8.32
C PHE A 111 14.40 5.67 9.14
N LYS A 112 14.38 6.95 9.53
CA LYS A 112 15.49 7.59 10.25
C LYS A 112 15.60 7.19 11.73
N HIS A 113 14.50 6.76 12.35
CA HIS A 113 14.40 6.60 13.80
C HIS A 113 13.97 5.22 14.27
N THR A 114 13.75 4.27 13.36
CA THR A 114 13.30 2.90 13.67
C THR A 114 14.37 1.87 13.31
N GLY A 115 15.58 2.07 13.85
CA GLY A 115 16.67 1.12 13.72
C GLY A 115 17.86 1.48 14.62
N PHE A 116 18.69 0.50 14.93
CA PHE A 116 19.89 0.63 15.74
C PHE A 116 21.00 -0.28 15.21
N LYS A 117 22.21 -0.20 15.80
CA LYS A 117 23.35 -1.02 15.37
C LYS A 117 23.02 -2.51 15.56
N GLY A 118 22.94 -3.25 14.45
CA GLY A 118 22.59 -4.67 14.44
C GLY A 118 21.16 -4.98 14.00
N ALA A 119 20.30 -3.95 13.90
CA ALA A 119 18.92 -4.06 13.39
C ALA A 119 18.51 -2.72 12.76
N THR A 120 18.92 -2.48 11.51
CA THR A 120 18.71 -1.20 10.81
C THR A 120 17.35 -1.13 10.14
N SER A 121 16.77 0.07 10.06
CA SER A 121 15.63 0.32 9.17
C SER A 121 15.98 -0.07 7.74
N HIS A 122 15.01 -0.63 7.04
CA HIS A 122 15.19 -1.11 5.68
C HIS A 122 13.88 -0.99 4.91
N ILE A 123 13.95 -1.22 3.61
CA ILE A 123 12.78 -1.59 2.83
C ILE A 123 12.74 -3.10 2.89
N ASP A 124 11.58 -3.63 3.19
CA ASP A 124 11.41 -5.06 3.41
C ASP A 124 11.97 -5.82 2.18
N ASP A 125 12.81 -6.80 2.46
CA ASP A 125 13.63 -7.50 1.47
C ASP A 125 13.43 -8.99 1.70
N LYS A 126 13.02 -9.68 0.65
CA LYS A 126 12.78 -11.11 0.75
C LYS A 126 14.09 -11.92 0.83
N TYR A 127 15.26 -11.40 0.41
CA TYR A 127 16.50 -12.19 0.29
C TYR A 127 17.86 -11.45 0.49
N GLY A 128 17.90 -10.25 1.05
CA GLY A 128 19.11 -9.59 1.56
C GLY A 128 20.00 -8.91 0.53
N VAL A 129 19.61 -8.88 -0.75
CA VAL A 129 20.31 -8.17 -1.83
C VAL A 129 19.32 -7.81 -2.94
N ASP A 130 18.32 -6.97 -2.66
CA ASP A 130 17.77 -5.95 -3.56
C ASP A 130 16.49 -5.33 -2.93
N VAL A 131 16.19 -4.08 -3.29
CA VAL A 131 15.08 -3.29 -2.73
C VAL A 131 13.74 -3.82 -3.30
N ASP A 132 13.30 -4.98 -2.82
CA ASP A 132 12.24 -5.77 -3.50
C ASP A 132 10.81 -5.54 -2.98
N ASP A 133 10.53 -5.17 -1.72
CA ASP A 133 9.16 -4.76 -1.31
C ASP A 133 8.85 -3.28 -1.62
N MET A 134 9.28 -2.88 -2.80
CA MET A 134 8.82 -1.70 -3.49
C MET A 134 8.19 -2.09 -4.82
N ALA A 135 6.90 -1.83 -4.94
CA ALA A 135 6.12 -2.16 -6.13
C ALA A 135 5.64 -0.91 -6.86
N LEU A 136 5.69 -0.93 -8.20
CA LEU A 136 4.89 -0.01 -8.99
C LEU A 136 3.43 -0.37 -8.77
N VAL A 137 2.59 0.56 -8.30
CA VAL A 137 1.19 0.25 -7.97
C VAL A 137 0.45 -0.33 -9.17
N GLU A 138 0.74 0.17 -10.37
CA GLU A 138 0.16 -0.33 -11.62
C GLU A 138 0.52 -1.80 -11.90
N GLU A 139 1.62 -2.34 -11.37
CA GLU A 139 2.03 -3.74 -11.58
C GLU A 139 1.34 -4.72 -10.62
N ILE A 140 1.01 -4.26 -9.42
CA ILE A 140 0.39 -5.07 -8.36
C ILE A 140 -1.15 -4.96 -8.31
N LEU A 141 -1.75 -4.21 -9.25
CA LEU A 141 -3.18 -4.26 -9.47
C LEU A 141 -3.61 -5.62 -10.05
N PRO A 142 -4.85 -6.10 -9.76
CA PRO A 142 -5.40 -7.29 -10.38
C PRO A 142 -5.28 -7.25 -11.91
N ALA A 143 -4.97 -8.38 -12.53
CA ALA A 143 -4.72 -8.44 -13.98
C ALA A 143 -5.89 -7.90 -14.81
N THR A 144 -7.14 -8.15 -14.37
CA THR A 144 -8.36 -7.62 -15.01
C THR A 144 -8.43 -6.09 -14.93
N VAL A 145 -8.00 -5.50 -13.82
CA VAL A 145 -7.94 -4.05 -13.62
C VAL A 145 -6.88 -3.44 -14.51
N ARG A 146 -5.67 -4.03 -14.58
CA ARG A 146 -4.56 -3.54 -15.44
C ARG A 146 -4.90 -3.53 -16.93
N GLN A 147 -5.82 -4.39 -17.37
CA GLN A 147 -6.27 -4.41 -18.77
C GLN A 147 -7.26 -3.28 -19.10
N GLN A 148 -7.99 -2.78 -18.09
CA GLN A 148 -9.07 -1.79 -18.26
C GLN A 148 -8.64 -0.38 -17.90
N TYR A 149 -7.70 -0.26 -16.97
CA TYR A 149 -7.34 1.00 -16.33
C TYR A 149 -5.84 1.23 -16.37
N LYS A 150 -5.47 2.49 -16.57
CA LYS A 150 -4.13 3.02 -16.40
C LYS A 150 -4.16 4.14 -15.39
N LEU A 151 -3.14 4.22 -14.54
CA LEU A 151 -2.99 5.34 -13.63
C LEU A 151 -2.44 6.56 -14.37
N SER A 152 -2.97 7.73 -14.06
CA SER A 152 -2.43 9.02 -14.50
C SER A 152 -2.00 9.83 -13.28
N LEU A 153 -0.89 10.55 -13.39
CA LEU A 153 -0.44 11.48 -12.36
C LEU A 153 -0.43 12.88 -12.95
N SER A 154 -0.89 13.87 -12.19
CA SER A 154 -0.83 15.28 -12.57
C SER A 154 -0.55 16.12 -11.33
N PRO A 155 0.06 17.31 -11.42
CA PRO A 155 0.16 18.21 -10.27
C PRO A 155 -1.19 18.39 -9.59
N ALA A 156 -1.25 18.19 -8.27
CA ALA A 156 -2.48 18.36 -7.50
C ALA A 156 -2.83 19.86 -7.42
N PRO A 157 -4.13 20.22 -7.48
CA PRO A 157 -4.56 21.57 -7.14
C PRO A 157 -4.14 21.95 -5.71
N GLU A 158 -3.82 23.23 -5.49
CA GLU A 158 -3.29 23.76 -4.21
C GLU A 158 -4.16 23.39 -3.00
N ASN A 159 -5.49 23.40 -3.17
CA ASN A 159 -6.46 23.12 -2.11
C ASN A 159 -7.02 21.69 -2.14
N MET A 160 -6.39 20.77 -2.87
CA MET A 160 -6.81 19.36 -2.85
C MET A 160 -6.48 18.76 -1.47
N PRO A 161 -7.46 18.20 -0.74
CA PRO A 161 -7.20 17.59 0.56
C PRO A 161 -6.32 16.34 0.42
N GLU A 162 -5.65 15.97 1.51
CA GLU A 162 -5.01 14.65 1.60
C GLU A 162 -6.06 13.55 1.71
N ASP A 163 -5.69 12.34 1.28
CA ASP A 163 -6.55 11.17 1.38
C ASP A 163 -6.90 10.87 2.84
N VAL A 164 -8.16 10.51 3.10
CA VAL A 164 -8.63 10.16 4.43
C VAL A 164 -8.31 8.70 4.72
N LEU A 165 -7.73 8.42 5.89
CA LEU A 165 -7.56 7.06 6.39
C LEU A 165 -8.83 6.63 7.14
N HIS A 166 -9.49 5.62 6.62
CA HIS A 166 -10.60 4.94 7.27
C HIS A 166 -10.03 3.76 8.05
N LEU A 167 -10.01 3.83 9.38
CA LEU A 167 -9.48 2.79 10.26
C LEU A 167 -10.62 2.18 11.08
N GLY A 168 -10.59 0.87 11.29
CA GLY A 168 -11.62 0.18 12.04
C GLY A 168 -11.49 -1.33 11.91
N TYR A 169 -12.62 -2.02 12.02
CA TYR A 169 -12.75 -3.44 11.72
C TYR A 169 -14.02 -3.62 10.88
N PHE A 170 -13.86 -3.88 9.59
CA PHE A 170 -14.95 -3.99 8.64
C PHE A 170 -15.05 -5.43 8.15
N LYS A 171 -16.10 -6.13 8.57
CA LYS A 171 -16.42 -7.46 8.04
C LYS A 171 -16.88 -7.32 6.60
N LEU A 172 -16.41 -8.21 5.72
CA LEU A 172 -16.82 -8.15 4.30
C LEU A 172 -18.34 -8.33 4.13
N SER A 173 -19.01 -9.08 4.99
CA SER A 173 -20.47 -9.25 4.96
C SER A 173 -21.22 -7.94 5.21
N ASP A 174 -20.70 -7.07 6.07
CA ASP A 174 -21.36 -5.82 6.46
C ASP A 174 -21.26 -4.77 5.34
N LEU A 175 -20.26 -4.91 4.46
CA LEU A 175 -20.06 -4.05 3.31
C LEU A 175 -20.91 -4.46 2.11
N LEU A 176 -21.44 -5.70 2.09
CA LEU A 176 -22.30 -6.25 1.03
C LEU A 176 -23.80 -5.96 1.24
N ALA A 177 -24.19 -5.51 2.43
CA ALA A 177 -25.58 -5.22 2.83
C ALA A 177 -26.02 -3.81 2.40
#